data_AF-A0A8H9H166-F1
#
_entry.id   AF-A0A8H9H166-F1
#
_cell.length_a   1.000
_cell.length_b   1.000
_cell.length_c   1.000
_cell.angle_alpha   90.00
_cell.angle_beta   90.00
_cell.angle_gamma   90.00
#
_symmetry.space_group_name_H-M   'P 1'
#
loop_
_entity.id
_entity.type
_entity.pdbx_description
1 polymer ?
#
loop_
_entity_poly.entity_id
_entity_poly.type
_entity_poly.pdbx_seq_one_letter_code
_entity_poly.pdbx_strand_id
1 'polypeptide(L)'
;MKAETYISVDVEADGPIPGPYSMVSFGMTVAGRMTGRRFERTDPESQTFYAELRPISDDWVAEALAVSGLDRATLQREGRDPAEAMTEAAAWVREVCGDDLPVLAAFPLSYDWMWMYWYFLRFTGQSPFGHSRCIDIKTLYAAKAVVPVAWATKRQMPREVRARRPHTHNALDDAIEQAELLQNLMLWPGAARRGRDASDVGGTAAPDLGGTASSDLGGTDSPDLGGTASPDLSGAASPD
;
A
#
# COMPACT_ATOMS: atom_id res chain seq x y z
N MET A 1 -19.64 6.69 6.27
CA MET A 1 -18.28 6.66 5.66
C MET A 1 -18.37 5.79 4.42
N LYS A 2 -17.74 6.21 3.31
CA LYS A 2 -17.63 5.33 2.13
C LYS A 2 -16.83 4.08 2.49
N ALA A 3 -17.17 2.94 1.90
CA ALA A 3 -16.36 1.75 2.01
C ALA A 3 -15.08 1.90 1.17
N GLU A 4 -14.09 1.04 1.41
CA GLU A 4 -12.82 1.00 0.71
C GLU A 4 -12.64 -0.34 0.02
N THR A 5 -12.16 -0.32 -1.22
CA THR A 5 -11.76 -1.52 -1.96
C THR A 5 -10.25 -1.57 -2.04
N TYR A 6 -9.67 -2.65 -1.51
CA TYR A 6 -8.24 -2.87 -1.44
C TYR A 6 -7.81 -3.62 -2.69
N ILE A 7 -6.90 -3.01 -3.44
CA ILE A 7 -6.33 -3.54 -4.67
C ILE A 7 -4.87 -3.86 -4.41
N SER A 8 -4.53 -5.15 -4.43
CA SER A 8 -3.15 -5.61 -4.38
C SER A 8 -2.50 -5.31 -5.71
N VAL A 9 -1.33 -4.68 -5.69
CA VAL A 9 -0.56 -4.31 -6.89
C VAL A 9 0.89 -4.73 -6.72
N ASP A 10 1.47 -5.26 -7.78
CA ASP A 10 2.88 -5.63 -7.88
C ASP A 10 3.43 -5.20 -9.24
N VAL A 11 4.70 -4.79 -9.28
CA VAL A 11 5.37 -4.19 -10.43
C VAL A 11 6.71 -4.87 -10.72
N GLU A 12 6.92 -5.22 -11.99
CA GLU A 12 8.24 -5.53 -12.53
C GLU A 12 8.78 -4.34 -13.34
N ALA A 13 10.06 -4.02 -13.17
CA ALA A 13 10.71 -2.89 -13.82
C ALA A 13 12.14 -3.21 -14.30
N ASP A 14 12.63 -2.50 -15.31
CA ASP A 14 13.97 -2.66 -15.87
C ASP A 14 15.02 -1.73 -15.21
N GLY A 15 14.70 -1.15 -14.06
CA GLY A 15 15.62 -0.31 -13.28
C GLY A 15 15.05 0.14 -11.92
N PRO A 16 15.78 1.00 -11.19
CA PRO A 16 15.45 1.34 -9.80
C PRO A 16 14.34 2.38 -9.61
N ILE A 17 14.07 3.25 -10.58
CA ILE A 17 13.12 4.38 -10.45
C ILE A 17 12.38 4.68 -11.76
N PRO A 18 11.13 5.19 -11.71
CA PRO A 18 10.39 5.58 -12.90
C PRO A 18 10.92 6.85 -13.55
N GLY A 19 10.80 6.93 -14.87
CA GLY A 19 11.18 8.07 -15.69
C GLY A 19 12.48 7.79 -16.45
N PRO A 20 13.63 7.69 -15.77
CA PRO A 20 14.87 7.22 -16.39
C PRO A 20 14.76 5.75 -16.83
N TYR A 21 14.04 4.92 -16.07
CA TYR A 21 13.83 3.50 -16.37
C TYR A 21 12.34 3.19 -16.59
N SER A 22 12.05 1.97 -17.02
CA SER A 22 10.71 1.53 -17.43
C SER A 22 10.12 0.49 -16.47
N MET A 23 8.85 0.69 -16.13
CA MET A 23 7.96 -0.39 -15.67
C MET A 23 7.69 -1.29 -16.86
N VAL A 24 7.98 -2.58 -16.71
CA VAL A 24 7.87 -3.56 -17.80
C VAL A 24 6.66 -4.47 -17.65
N SER A 25 6.16 -4.68 -16.43
CA SER A 25 4.83 -5.25 -16.24
C SER A 25 4.24 -4.83 -14.89
N PHE A 26 2.91 -4.91 -14.78
CA PHE A 26 2.23 -4.77 -13.49
C PHE A 26 1.00 -5.65 -13.42
N GLY A 27 0.72 -6.14 -12.22
CA GLY A 27 -0.45 -6.92 -11.88
C GLY A 27 -1.31 -6.19 -10.86
N MET A 28 -2.63 -6.31 -11.00
CA MET A 28 -3.59 -5.81 -10.02
C MET A 28 -4.63 -6.87 -9.72
N THR A 29 -5.05 -6.96 -8.47
CA THR A 29 -6.20 -7.78 -8.08
C THR A 29 -6.95 -7.21 -6.89
N VAL A 30 -8.27 -7.43 -6.84
CA VAL A 30 -9.10 -7.07 -5.68
C VAL A 30 -8.82 -8.03 -4.52
N ALA A 31 -8.21 -7.51 -3.45
CA ALA A 31 -7.92 -8.28 -2.25
C ALA A 31 -9.11 -8.35 -1.29
N GLY A 32 -9.96 -7.31 -1.25
CA GLY A 32 -11.11 -7.29 -0.37
C GLY A 32 -11.65 -5.90 -0.13
N ARG A 33 -12.65 -5.83 0.75
CA ARG A 33 -13.43 -4.62 1.01
C ARG A 33 -13.49 -4.31 2.50
N MET A 34 -13.29 -3.05 2.87
CA MET A 34 -13.49 -2.55 4.22
C MET A 34 -14.78 -1.73 4.29
N THR A 35 -15.71 -2.14 5.16
CA THR A 35 -16.89 -1.35 5.50
C THR A 35 -16.89 -1.06 6.99
N GLY A 36 -16.69 0.21 7.35
CA GLY A 36 -16.52 0.62 8.74
C GLY A 36 -15.26 -0.01 9.35
N ARG A 37 -15.43 -0.98 10.27
CA ARG A 37 -14.33 -1.71 10.91
C ARG A 37 -14.25 -3.19 10.49
N ARG A 38 -15.05 -3.59 9.49
CA ARG A 38 -15.12 -4.98 9.01
C ARG A 38 -14.41 -5.10 7.67
N PHE A 39 -13.43 -6.00 7.61
CA PHE A 39 -12.79 -6.42 6.37
C PHE A 39 -13.40 -7.72 5.85
N GLU A 40 -13.70 -7.74 4.56
CA GLU A 40 -14.26 -8.88 3.83
C GLU A 40 -13.31 -9.26 2.71
N ARG A 41 -12.96 -10.55 2.62
CA ARG A 41 -12.08 -11.06 1.57
C ARG A 41 -12.84 -11.20 0.27
N THR A 42 -12.14 -10.93 -0.83
CA THR A 42 -12.56 -11.32 -2.18
C THR A 42 -11.65 -12.44 -2.65
N ASP A 43 -12.14 -13.36 -3.48
CA ASP A 43 -11.27 -14.31 -4.16
C ASP A 43 -10.28 -13.53 -5.06
N PRO A 44 -8.96 -13.56 -4.80
CA PRO A 44 -8.01 -12.72 -5.53
C PRO A 44 -7.82 -13.14 -6.99
N GLU A 45 -8.42 -14.23 -7.45
CA GLU A 45 -8.42 -14.60 -8.88
C GLU A 45 -9.67 -14.08 -9.61
N SER A 46 -10.67 -13.56 -8.90
CA SER A 46 -11.97 -13.21 -9.49
C SER A 46 -11.97 -11.91 -10.30
N GLN A 47 -11.11 -10.96 -9.94
CA GLN A 47 -11.04 -9.65 -10.57
C GLN A 47 -9.58 -9.23 -10.65
N THR A 48 -9.00 -9.35 -11.83
CA THR A 48 -7.59 -9.09 -12.09
C THR A 48 -7.39 -8.14 -13.27
N PHE A 49 -6.24 -7.48 -13.29
CA PHE A 49 -5.72 -6.75 -14.43
C PHE A 49 -4.23 -7.02 -14.56
N TYR A 50 -3.76 -7.24 -15.78
CA TYR A 50 -2.34 -7.46 -16.06
C TYR A 50 -1.95 -6.78 -17.36
N ALA A 51 -0.75 -6.20 -17.38
CA ALA A 51 -0.16 -5.67 -18.58
C ALA A 51 1.35 -5.83 -18.56
N GLU A 52 1.90 -6.29 -19.69
CA GLU A 52 3.29 -6.11 -20.06
C GLU A 52 3.40 -4.86 -20.93
N LEU A 53 4.38 -4.01 -20.63
CA LEU A 53 4.49 -2.67 -21.18
C LEU A 53 5.70 -2.56 -22.11
N ARG A 54 5.51 -1.81 -23.19
CA ARG A 54 6.63 -1.33 -24.00
C ARG A 54 7.48 -0.37 -23.16
N PRO A 55 8.82 -0.56 -23.10
CA PRO A 55 9.71 0.33 -22.36
C PRO A 55 9.60 1.78 -22.85
N ILE A 56 9.74 2.74 -21.92
CA ILE A 56 9.62 4.18 -22.19
C ILE A 56 10.99 4.87 -22.31
N SER A 57 12.06 4.16 -22.02
CA SER A 57 13.44 4.63 -21.99
C SER A 57 14.35 3.63 -22.68
N ASP A 58 15.51 4.09 -23.15
CA ASP A 58 16.60 3.22 -23.61
C ASP A 58 17.52 2.80 -22.45
N ASP A 59 17.47 3.50 -21.31
CA ASP A 59 18.22 3.14 -20.11
C ASP A 59 17.55 1.97 -19.40
N TRP A 60 18.35 0.94 -19.08
CA TRP A 60 17.92 -0.24 -18.33
C TRP A 60 19.11 -0.90 -17.62
N VAL A 61 18.80 -1.67 -16.59
CA VAL A 61 19.76 -2.47 -15.81
C VAL A 61 19.46 -3.94 -16.05
N ALA A 62 20.44 -4.68 -16.58
CA ALA A 62 20.23 -6.06 -17.00
C ALA A 62 19.81 -6.97 -15.85
N GLU A 63 20.39 -6.77 -14.68
CA GLU A 63 20.07 -7.51 -13.47
C GLU A 63 18.67 -7.22 -12.95
N ALA A 64 18.15 -6.00 -13.14
CA ALA A 64 16.80 -5.64 -12.73
C ALA A 64 15.76 -6.35 -13.62
N LEU A 65 15.94 -6.27 -14.95
CA LEU A 65 15.05 -6.94 -15.88
C LEU A 65 15.04 -8.47 -15.69
N ALA A 66 16.22 -9.06 -15.43
CA ALA A 66 16.37 -10.50 -15.26
C ALA A 66 15.52 -11.09 -14.12
N VAL A 67 15.11 -10.28 -13.14
CA VAL A 67 14.22 -10.72 -12.05
C VAL A 67 12.88 -11.20 -12.61
N SER A 68 12.26 -10.41 -13.48
CA SER A 68 10.96 -10.73 -14.10
C SER A 68 11.01 -11.89 -15.10
N GLY A 69 12.19 -12.21 -15.63
CA GLY A 69 12.37 -13.15 -16.73
C GLY A 69 11.82 -12.67 -18.09
N LEU A 70 11.35 -11.42 -18.19
CA LEU A 70 10.83 -10.85 -19.44
C LEU A 70 11.95 -10.47 -20.41
N ASP A 71 11.71 -10.70 -21.71
CA ASP A 71 12.64 -10.31 -22.76
C ASP A 71 12.37 -8.88 -23.24
N ARG A 72 13.35 -7.99 -23.08
CA ARG A 72 13.21 -6.57 -23.42
C ARG A 72 12.91 -6.33 -24.89
N ALA A 73 13.53 -7.09 -25.80
CA ALA A 73 13.35 -6.92 -27.23
C ALA A 73 11.93 -7.33 -27.66
N THR A 74 11.35 -8.33 -26.99
CA THR A 74 9.95 -8.72 -27.13
C THR A 74 9.04 -7.63 -26.60
N LEU A 75 9.29 -7.10 -25.40
CA LEU A 75 8.52 -5.97 -24.84
C LEU A 75 8.54 -4.72 -25.73
N GLN A 76 9.67 -4.42 -26.39
CA GLN A 76 9.74 -3.30 -27.34
C GLN A 76 8.82 -3.47 -28.55
N ARG A 77 8.67 -4.70 -29.03
CA ARG A 77 7.90 -5.04 -30.24
C ARG A 77 6.43 -5.29 -29.94
N GLU A 78 6.14 -5.96 -28.83
CA GLU A 78 4.84 -6.58 -28.53
C GLU A 78 4.21 -6.02 -27.25
N GLY A 79 4.98 -5.36 -26.39
CA GLY A 79 4.47 -4.75 -25.17
C GLY A 79 3.43 -3.69 -25.45
N ARG A 80 2.45 -3.56 -24.55
CA ARG A 80 1.35 -2.61 -24.69
C ARG A 80 1.87 -1.19 -24.59
N ASP A 81 1.20 -0.26 -25.27
CA ASP A 81 1.51 1.15 -25.08
C ASP A 81 1.21 1.57 -23.62
N PRO A 82 2.16 2.20 -22.91
CA PRO A 82 1.95 2.60 -21.53
C PRO A 82 0.76 3.55 -21.34
N ALA A 83 0.46 4.43 -22.30
CA ALA A 83 -0.66 5.35 -22.14
C ALA A 83 -2.01 4.62 -22.21
N GLU A 84 -2.13 3.68 -23.14
CA GLU A 84 -3.30 2.81 -23.28
C GLU A 84 -3.49 1.93 -22.04
N ALA A 85 -2.44 1.19 -21.64
CA ALA A 85 -2.51 0.27 -20.52
C ALA A 85 -2.85 0.98 -19.20
N MET A 86 -2.27 2.15 -18.94
CA MET A 86 -2.56 2.92 -17.73
C MET A 86 -3.98 3.53 -17.75
N THR A 87 -4.47 3.93 -18.93
CA THR A 87 -5.86 4.41 -19.09
C THR A 87 -6.87 3.31 -18.79
N GLU A 88 -6.62 2.11 -19.32
CA GLU A 88 -7.45 0.94 -19.05
C GLU A 88 -7.36 0.48 -17.61
N ALA A 89 -6.17 0.45 -17.01
CA ALA A 89 -6.01 0.12 -15.60
C ALA A 89 -6.79 1.11 -14.71
N ALA A 90 -6.75 2.40 -15.02
CA ALA A 90 -7.54 3.40 -14.30
C ALA A 90 -9.06 3.17 -14.47
N ALA A 91 -9.51 2.73 -15.65
CA ALA A 91 -10.90 2.39 -15.90
C ALA A 91 -11.32 1.14 -15.11
N TRP A 92 -10.48 0.10 -15.14
CA TRP A 92 -10.67 -1.13 -14.38
C TRP A 92 -10.76 -0.85 -12.87
N VAL A 93 -9.87 -0.03 -12.31
CA VAL A 93 -9.94 0.37 -10.89
C VAL A 93 -11.28 1.05 -10.57
N ARG A 94 -11.77 1.94 -11.44
CA ARG A 94 -13.08 2.60 -11.25
C ARG A 94 -14.23 1.60 -11.29
N GLU A 95 -14.16 0.64 -12.22
CA GLU A 95 -15.18 -0.40 -12.39
C GLU A 95 -15.28 -1.29 -11.15
N VAL A 96 -14.16 -1.88 -10.70
CA VAL A 96 -14.17 -2.82 -9.58
C VAL A 96 -14.45 -2.17 -8.23
N CYS A 97 -14.21 -0.85 -8.09
CA CYS A 97 -14.49 -0.11 -6.87
C CYS A 97 -15.92 0.46 -6.83
N GLY A 98 -16.52 0.78 -7.98
CA GLY A 98 -17.81 1.48 -8.02
C GLY A 98 -17.80 2.76 -7.18
N ASP A 99 -18.64 2.81 -6.14
CA ASP A 99 -18.74 3.95 -5.22
C ASP A 99 -17.70 3.95 -4.08
N ASP A 100 -16.98 2.84 -3.91
CA ASP A 100 -15.97 2.66 -2.87
C ASP A 100 -14.69 3.45 -3.18
N LEU A 101 -13.92 3.74 -2.13
CA LEU A 101 -12.62 4.37 -2.27
C LEU A 101 -11.55 3.32 -2.63
N PRO A 102 -10.82 3.46 -3.75
CA PRO A 102 -9.73 2.55 -4.08
C PRO A 102 -8.53 2.78 -3.16
N VAL A 103 -7.96 1.68 -2.64
CA VAL A 103 -6.74 1.67 -1.81
C VAL A 103 -5.73 0.72 -2.43
N LEU A 104 -4.56 1.24 -2.84
CA LEU A 104 -3.47 0.40 -3.35
C LEU A 104 -2.75 -0.30 -2.19
N ALA A 105 -2.61 -1.61 -2.27
CA ALA A 105 -1.85 -2.40 -1.30
C ALA A 105 -0.65 -3.05 -1.98
N ALA A 106 0.52 -2.97 -1.34
CA ALA A 106 1.77 -3.52 -1.87
C ALA A 106 2.77 -3.95 -0.77
N PHE A 107 3.76 -4.76 -1.14
CA PHE A 107 4.78 -5.36 -0.29
C PHE A 107 6.14 -5.40 -1.01
N PRO A 108 7.05 -4.44 -0.76
CA PRO A 108 6.84 -3.21 -0.01
C PRO A 108 6.20 -2.11 -0.87
N LEU A 109 5.23 -1.39 -0.31
CA LEU A 109 4.52 -0.30 -1.00
C LEU A 109 5.43 0.76 -1.60
N SER A 110 6.55 1.09 -0.94
CA SER A 110 7.43 2.18 -1.38
C SER A 110 7.93 2.01 -2.82
N TYR A 111 8.12 0.76 -3.27
CA TYR A 111 8.60 0.47 -4.62
C TYR A 111 7.44 0.55 -5.62
N ASP A 112 6.40 -0.26 -5.44
CA ASP A 112 5.26 -0.33 -6.36
C ASP A 112 4.51 1.00 -6.45
N TRP A 113 4.30 1.69 -5.33
CA TRP A 113 3.64 3.00 -5.31
C TRP A 113 4.40 4.03 -6.14
N MET A 114 5.74 4.06 -6.02
CA MET A 114 6.56 5.00 -6.78
C MET A 114 6.35 4.81 -8.29
N TRP A 115 6.40 3.57 -8.77
CA TRP A 115 6.15 3.24 -10.17
C TRP A 115 4.72 3.55 -10.60
N MET A 116 3.73 3.01 -9.89
CA MET A 116 2.33 3.15 -10.24
C MET A 116 1.86 4.60 -10.21
N TYR A 117 2.21 5.35 -9.16
CA TYR A 117 1.84 6.75 -9.05
C TYR A 117 2.46 7.60 -10.15
N TRP A 118 3.75 7.39 -10.45
CA TRP A 118 4.43 8.10 -11.54
C TRP A 118 3.77 7.79 -12.89
N TYR A 119 3.51 6.51 -13.19
CA TYR A 119 2.90 6.10 -14.46
C TYR A 119 1.47 6.64 -14.61
N PHE A 120 0.65 6.59 -13.57
CA PHE A 120 -0.68 7.22 -13.64
C PHE A 120 -0.58 8.73 -13.86
N LEU A 121 0.25 9.45 -13.11
CA LEU A 121 0.39 10.89 -13.33
C LEU A 121 0.91 11.21 -14.74
N ARG A 122 1.90 10.45 -15.23
CA ARG A 122 2.50 10.67 -16.54
C ARG A 122 1.52 10.44 -17.68
N PHE A 123 0.74 9.36 -17.61
CA PHE A 123 -0.04 8.86 -18.75
C PHE A 123 -1.54 9.19 -18.66
N THR A 124 -2.09 9.37 -17.46
CA THR A 124 -3.51 9.67 -17.24
C THR A 124 -3.75 11.01 -16.55
N GLY A 125 -2.69 11.72 -16.14
CA GLY A 125 -2.76 13.02 -15.45
C GLY A 125 -3.22 12.96 -13.99
N GLN A 126 -3.66 11.79 -13.52
CA GLN A 126 -4.15 11.57 -12.16
C GLN A 126 -4.09 10.10 -11.77
N SER A 127 -3.87 9.83 -10.49
CA SER A 127 -3.95 8.48 -9.92
C SER A 127 -5.39 8.16 -9.49
N PRO A 128 -5.94 6.97 -9.84
CA PRO A 128 -7.23 6.54 -9.29
C PRO A 128 -7.18 6.37 -7.76
N PHE A 129 -5.99 6.18 -7.19
CA PHE A 129 -5.73 6.12 -5.75
C PHE A 129 -5.52 7.50 -5.10
N GLY A 130 -5.64 8.59 -5.87
CA GLY A 130 -5.33 9.94 -5.39
C GLY A 130 -3.87 10.07 -4.96
N HIS A 131 -3.59 11.01 -4.06
CA HIS A 131 -2.22 11.29 -3.62
C HIS A 131 -1.66 10.28 -2.60
N SER A 132 -2.51 9.53 -1.90
CA SER A 132 -2.07 8.75 -0.73
C SER A 132 -3.02 7.64 -0.28
N ARG A 133 -3.99 7.19 -1.09
CA ARG A 133 -4.84 6.05 -0.69
C ARG A 133 -4.09 4.74 -0.94
N CYS A 134 -3.27 4.37 0.02
CA CYS A 134 -2.43 3.19 -0.05
C CYS A 134 -2.17 2.58 1.33
N ILE A 135 -1.80 1.30 1.33
CA ILE A 135 -1.40 0.56 2.52
C ILE A 135 -0.15 -0.28 2.25
N ASP A 136 0.86 -0.12 3.10
CA ASP A 136 2.06 -0.94 3.06
C ASP A 136 1.87 -2.21 3.89
N ILE A 137 1.79 -3.36 3.22
CA ILE A 137 1.58 -4.66 3.87
C ILE A 137 2.75 -4.97 4.82
N LYS A 138 3.97 -4.55 4.45
CA LYS A 138 5.17 -4.76 5.25
C LYS A 138 5.11 -4.01 6.58
N THR A 139 4.82 -2.71 6.55
CA THR A 139 4.68 -1.88 7.74
C THR A 139 3.44 -2.26 8.55
N LEU A 140 2.33 -2.65 7.89
CA LEU A 140 1.15 -3.18 8.59
C LEU A 140 1.50 -4.43 9.40
N TYR A 141 2.28 -5.35 8.83
CA TYR A 141 2.73 -6.53 9.56
C TYR A 141 3.66 -6.13 10.72
N ALA A 142 4.66 -5.28 10.47
CA ALA A 142 5.59 -4.83 11.50
C ALA A 142 4.84 -4.25 12.72
N ALA A 143 3.84 -3.40 12.48
CA ALA A 143 3.01 -2.81 13.51
C ALA A 143 2.16 -3.85 14.27
N LYS A 144 1.50 -4.77 13.56
CA LYS A 144 0.63 -5.80 14.18
C LYS A 144 1.43 -6.87 14.93
N ALA A 145 2.64 -7.17 14.47
CA ALA A 145 3.55 -8.13 15.08
C ALA A 145 4.42 -7.50 16.18
N VAL A 146 4.50 -6.17 16.25
CA VAL A 146 5.38 -5.42 17.16
C VAL A 146 6.84 -5.83 16.96
N VAL A 147 7.29 -5.78 15.70
CA VAL A 147 8.67 -6.11 15.30
C VAL A 147 9.28 -4.97 14.47
N PRO A 148 10.62 -4.85 14.43
CA PRO A 148 11.28 -3.92 13.51
C PRO A 148 10.87 -4.17 12.05
N VAL A 149 10.75 -3.12 11.24
CA VAL A 149 10.42 -3.22 9.80
C VAL A 149 11.43 -4.10 9.05
N ALA A 150 12.71 -4.10 9.46
CA ALA A 150 13.74 -4.97 8.91
C ALA A 150 13.45 -6.47 9.11
N TRP A 151 12.62 -6.83 10.10
CA TRP A 151 12.21 -8.21 10.40
C TRP A 151 10.84 -8.56 9.79
N ALA A 152 10.19 -7.60 9.13
CA ALA A 152 8.92 -7.81 8.43
C ALA A 152 9.15 -8.43 7.05
N THR A 153 9.72 -9.64 7.00
CA THR A 153 9.92 -10.40 5.76
C THR A 153 8.88 -11.52 5.64
N LYS A 154 8.44 -11.87 4.42
CA LYS A 154 7.47 -12.96 4.19
C LYS A 154 7.90 -14.26 4.89
N ARG A 155 9.21 -14.54 4.95
CA ARG A 155 9.80 -15.72 5.61
C ARG A 155 9.62 -15.74 7.13
N GLN A 156 9.67 -14.59 7.78
CA GLN A 156 9.57 -14.47 9.25
C GLN A 156 8.12 -14.39 9.74
N MET A 157 7.16 -14.22 8.83
CA MET A 157 5.75 -14.18 9.18
C MET A 157 5.24 -15.54 9.67
N PRO A 158 4.34 -15.57 10.67
CA PRO A 158 3.74 -16.81 11.15
C PRO A 158 2.89 -17.47 10.06
N ARG A 159 2.68 -18.78 10.18
CA ARG A 159 2.03 -19.61 9.14
C ARG A 159 0.63 -19.10 8.76
N GLU A 160 -0.13 -18.60 9.72
CA GLU A 160 -1.48 -18.07 9.53
C GLU A 160 -1.52 -16.71 8.79
N VAL A 161 -0.38 -16.01 8.68
CA VAL A 161 -0.27 -14.76 7.92
C VAL A 161 0.24 -15.03 6.50
N ARG A 162 1.21 -15.94 6.34
CA ARG A 162 1.82 -16.26 5.04
C ARG A 162 0.77 -16.68 4.00
N ALA A 163 0.95 -16.19 2.78
CA ALA A 163 0.23 -16.73 1.62
C ALA A 163 0.64 -18.19 1.35
N ARG A 164 -0.22 -18.94 0.68
CA ARG A 164 0.05 -20.33 0.30
C ARG A 164 0.58 -20.45 -1.12
N ARG A 165 0.41 -19.40 -1.91
CA ARG A 165 0.86 -19.30 -3.30
C ARG A 165 2.38 -19.07 -3.37
N PRO A 166 3.05 -19.59 -4.41
CA PRO A 166 4.46 -19.28 -4.65
C PRO A 166 4.62 -17.83 -5.14
N HIS A 167 5.80 -17.26 -4.90
CA HIS A 167 6.25 -16.02 -5.52
C HIS A 167 6.97 -16.39 -6.82
N THR A 168 6.57 -15.81 -7.95
CA THR A 168 7.00 -16.28 -9.29
C THR A 168 7.76 -15.24 -10.10
N HIS A 169 7.82 -13.98 -9.66
CA HIS A 169 8.32 -12.85 -10.45
C HIS A 169 7.49 -12.58 -11.72
N ASN A 170 6.22 -13.03 -11.70
CA ASN A 170 5.18 -12.53 -12.58
C ASN A 170 4.31 -11.58 -11.77
N ALA A 171 4.20 -10.32 -12.21
CA ALA A 171 3.52 -9.28 -11.46
C ALA A 171 2.07 -9.62 -11.09
N LEU A 172 1.32 -10.38 -11.92
CA LEU A 172 -0.04 -10.75 -11.56
C LEU A 172 -0.07 -11.86 -10.51
N ASP A 173 0.70 -12.93 -10.70
CA ASP A 173 0.80 -14.02 -9.71
C ASP A 173 1.20 -13.47 -8.34
N ASP A 174 2.16 -12.54 -8.33
CA ASP A 174 2.68 -11.92 -7.11
C ASP A 174 1.66 -10.96 -6.49
N ALA A 175 0.91 -10.20 -7.29
CA ALA A 175 -0.22 -9.42 -6.78
C ALA A 175 -1.30 -10.31 -6.14
N ILE A 176 -1.56 -11.51 -6.69
CA ILE A 176 -2.51 -12.49 -6.13
C ILE A 176 -1.99 -13.11 -4.82
N GLU A 177 -0.74 -13.53 -4.78
CA GLU A 177 -0.05 -14.02 -3.57
C GLU A 177 -0.09 -12.95 -2.46
N GLN A 178 0.23 -11.72 -2.82
CA GLN A 178 0.19 -10.56 -1.94
C GLN A 178 -1.23 -10.22 -1.47
N ALA A 179 -2.26 -10.40 -2.30
CA ALA A 179 -3.64 -10.20 -1.90
C ALA A 179 -4.04 -11.18 -0.80
N GLU A 180 -3.68 -12.46 -0.93
CA GLU A 180 -3.89 -13.47 0.12
C GLU A 180 -3.14 -13.08 1.41
N LEU A 181 -1.91 -12.59 1.28
CA LEU A 181 -1.12 -12.10 2.41
C LEU A 181 -1.82 -10.94 3.14
N LEU A 182 -2.29 -9.92 2.41
CA LEU A 182 -3.06 -8.82 2.98
C LEU A 182 -4.32 -9.33 3.66
N GLN A 183 -5.09 -10.21 3.01
CA GLN A 183 -6.33 -10.76 3.56
C GLN A 183 -6.08 -11.51 4.89
N ASN A 184 -5.00 -12.28 4.96
CA ASN A 184 -4.56 -12.95 6.18
C ASN A 184 -4.19 -11.93 7.24
N LEU A 185 -3.41 -10.91 6.88
CA LEU A 185 -2.97 -9.87 7.79
C LEU A 185 -4.12 -9.00 8.32
N MET A 186 -5.10 -8.66 7.51
CA MET A 186 -6.28 -7.88 7.90
C MET A 186 -7.13 -8.62 8.94
N LEU A 187 -7.30 -9.93 8.77
CA LEU A 187 -8.01 -10.78 9.73
C LEU A 187 -7.17 -11.24 10.92
N TRP A 188 -5.84 -11.12 10.84
CA TRP A 188 -4.95 -11.53 11.92
C TRP A 188 -5.09 -10.61 13.14
N PRO A 189 -5.28 -11.14 14.36
CA PRO A 189 -5.45 -10.30 15.56
C PRO A 189 -4.16 -9.59 16.02
N GLY A 190 -3.00 -9.91 15.43
CA GLY A 190 -1.70 -9.38 15.85
C GLY A 190 -1.08 -10.15 17.01
N ALA A 191 0.18 -9.84 17.32
CA ALA A 191 0.92 -10.45 18.44
C ALA A 191 0.40 -9.96 19.81
N ALA A 192 -0.03 -8.70 19.90
CA ALA A 192 -0.45 -8.05 21.15
C ALA A 192 -1.79 -8.54 21.74
N ARG A 193 -2.57 -9.35 21.01
CA ARG A 193 -3.77 -10.01 21.56
C ARG A 193 -3.46 -11.36 22.18
N ARG A 194 -2.47 -12.11 21.66
CA ARG A 194 -2.05 -13.40 22.23
C ARG A 194 -1.40 -13.27 23.62
N GLY A 195 -0.73 -12.16 23.89
CA GLY A 195 -0.13 -11.90 25.21
C GLY A 195 -1.15 -11.59 26.32
N ARG A 196 -2.33 -11.06 25.99
CA ARG A 196 -3.38 -10.73 26.97
C ARG A 196 -4.19 -11.94 27.42
N ASP A 197 -4.49 -12.87 26.50
CA ASP A 197 -5.16 -14.12 26.85
C ASP A 197 -4.25 -15.08 27.64
N ALA A 198 -2.93 -15.00 27.45
CA ALA A 198 -1.96 -15.82 28.20
C ALA A 198 -1.69 -15.30 29.62
N SER A 199 -1.94 -14.02 29.91
CA SER A 199 -1.74 -13.42 31.23
C SER A 199 -2.95 -13.54 32.16
N ASP A 200 -4.11 -13.99 31.68
CA ASP A 200 -5.36 -14.08 32.47
C ASP A 200 -5.56 -15.46 33.13
N VAL A 201 -4.54 -16.31 33.11
CA VAL A 201 -4.51 -17.63 33.77
C VAL A 201 -3.48 -17.61 34.92
N GLY A 202 -3.63 -16.65 35.82
CA GLY A 202 -2.69 -16.49 36.96
C GLY A 202 -3.20 -15.44 37.94
N GLY A 203 -4.17 -15.81 38.76
CA GLY A 203 -4.70 -14.92 39.79
C GLY A 203 -3.64 -14.47 40.79
N THR A 204 -3.74 -13.22 41.24
CA THR A 204 -3.75 -12.85 42.66
C THR A 204 -4.54 -11.55 42.80
N ALA A 205 -5.50 -11.55 43.74
CA ALA A 205 -6.27 -10.37 44.10
C ALA A 205 -5.34 -9.30 44.70
N ALA A 206 -5.40 -8.08 44.17
CA ALA A 206 -4.84 -6.91 44.84
C ALA A 206 -5.85 -6.41 45.89
N PRO A 207 -5.42 -5.98 47.09
CA PRO A 207 -6.33 -5.47 48.10
C PRO A 207 -6.78 -4.05 47.76
N ASP A 208 -8.05 -3.81 48.05
CA ASP A 208 -8.72 -2.51 48.12
C ASP A 208 -8.05 -1.62 49.18
N LEU A 209 -7.64 -0.42 48.78
CA LEU A 209 -7.27 0.66 49.70
C LEU A 209 -8.00 1.94 49.27
N GLY A 210 -9.18 2.14 49.86
CA GLY A 210 -9.85 3.42 49.90
C GLY A 210 -8.98 4.51 50.56
N GLY A 211 -9.15 5.74 50.09
CA GLY A 211 -8.49 6.93 50.62
C GLY A 211 -9.20 8.19 50.16
N THR A 212 -9.70 8.94 51.13
CA THR A 212 -10.66 10.05 51.08
C THR A 212 -10.18 11.33 50.38
N ALA A 213 -11.18 12.15 50.00
CA ALA A 213 -11.09 13.47 49.38
C ALA A 213 -10.23 14.52 50.10
N SER A 214 -9.72 15.49 49.33
CA SER A 214 -9.50 16.88 49.75
C SER A 214 -9.58 17.81 48.55
N SER A 215 -10.27 18.93 48.73
CA SER A 215 -10.56 19.99 47.77
C SER A 215 -9.57 21.17 47.85
N ASP A 216 -9.57 21.94 46.75
CA ASP A 216 -9.27 23.36 46.59
C ASP A 216 -7.83 23.89 46.45
N LEU A 217 -7.79 25.09 45.84
CA LEU A 217 -6.72 25.97 45.33
C LEU A 217 -6.49 25.80 43.80
N GLY A 218 -6.75 26.74 42.88
CA GLY A 218 -6.92 28.20 42.93
C GLY A 218 -5.81 28.90 42.11
N GLY A 219 -6.16 29.70 41.08
CA GLY A 219 -5.26 30.65 40.37
C GLY A 219 -4.84 30.22 38.94
N THR A 220 -5.46 30.73 37.87
CA THR A 220 -5.07 31.91 37.04
C THR A 220 -3.75 31.76 36.29
N ASP A 221 -3.81 31.56 34.96
CA ASP A 221 -3.41 32.57 33.96
C ASP A 221 -3.33 31.95 32.55
N SER A 222 -4.13 32.50 31.64
CA SER A 222 -3.94 32.37 30.20
C SER A 222 -2.98 33.45 29.72
N PRO A 223 -2.18 33.18 28.69
CA PRO A 223 -1.99 34.19 27.66
C PRO A 223 -2.44 33.66 26.30
N ASP A 224 -3.39 34.39 25.73
CA ASP A 224 -3.67 34.50 24.31
C ASP A 224 -2.52 35.26 23.65
N LEU A 225 -1.95 34.70 22.59
CA LEU A 225 -1.11 35.41 21.63
C LEU A 225 -1.51 34.97 20.23
N GLY A 226 -2.48 35.69 19.66
CA GLY A 226 -2.73 35.69 18.23
C GLY A 226 -1.60 36.36 17.42
N GLY A 227 -1.49 35.94 16.17
CA GLY A 227 -1.44 36.89 15.06
C GLY A 227 -0.19 36.94 14.18
N THR A 228 -0.46 36.75 12.87
CA THR A 228 0.24 37.28 11.67
C THR A 228 1.46 36.47 11.19
N ALA A 229 1.71 36.21 9.90
CA ALA A 229 1.04 36.53 8.65
C ALA A 229 1.44 35.49 7.57
N SER A 230 0.55 35.22 6.62
CA SER A 230 0.86 34.51 5.37
C SER A 230 1.55 35.45 4.37
N PRO A 231 2.50 34.99 3.53
CA PRO A 231 2.83 35.65 2.29
C PRO A 231 2.08 35.01 1.11
N ASP A 232 1.34 35.86 0.41
CA ASP A 232 0.82 35.69 -0.94
C ASP A 232 1.98 35.83 -1.94
N LEU A 233 2.09 34.91 -2.91
CA LEU A 233 3.06 34.97 -4.01
C LEU A 233 2.30 35.02 -5.33
N SER A 234 2.01 36.23 -5.77
CA SER A 234 1.71 36.54 -7.16
C SER A 234 2.71 37.60 -7.65
N GLY A 235 3.29 37.38 -8.84
CA GLY A 235 4.21 38.33 -9.44
C GLY A 235 5.06 37.73 -10.56
N ALA A 236 4.53 37.79 -11.78
CA ALA A 236 5.24 37.51 -13.02
C ALA A 236 6.23 38.63 -13.38
N ALA A 237 7.33 38.29 -14.06
CA ALA A 237 8.00 39.15 -15.05
C ALA A 237 9.01 38.34 -15.87
N SER A 238 8.84 38.33 -17.20
CA SER A 238 9.91 38.11 -18.18
C SER A 238 10.84 39.34 -18.24
N PRO A 239 12.03 39.23 -18.84
CA PRO A 239 12.27 40.05 -20.03
C PRO A 239 13.13 39.41 -21.14
N ASP A 240 12.93 39.99 -22.33
CA ASP A 240 13.71 40.06 -23.59
C ASP A 240 14.21 38.80 -24.32
#